data_AF-A0A822AXG0-F1
#
_entry.id   AF-A0A822AXG0-F1
#
_cell.length_a   1.000
_cell.length_b   1.000
_cell.length_c   1.000
_cell.angle_alpha   90.00
_cell.angle_beta   90.00
_cell.angle_gamma   90.00
#
_symmetry.space_group_name_H-M   'P 1'
#
loop_
_entity.id
_entity.type
_entity.pdbx_description
1 polymer ?
#
loop_
_entity_poly.entity_id
_entity_poly.type
_entity_poly.pdbx_seq_one_letter_code
_entity_poly.pdbx_strand_id
1 'polypeptide(L)'
;MGIGGGCIFIIYSRKRGKAYSIVERESAPLSSNKSMFIGKENMSLIGPLSIATPGELLAYRKAYEEFGGGVPWSTLFTPTIRLCEKGFQVSQALAYAIQINKERIINDPQLREVFVKNNLTNEVYHEGDTMKRIKLAKTLRRISEEGIDIFYNGDLGDQVIHEIQN
;
A
#
# COMPACT_ATOMS: atom_id res chain seq x y z
N MET A 1 -5.33 -0.81 4.19
CA MET A 1 -4.69 0.45 3.78
C MET A 1 -3.24 0.22 3.43
N GLY A 2 -2.63 1.11 2.66
CA GLY A 2 -1.22 1.04 2.28
C GLY A 2 -0.90 1.96 1.09
N ILE A 3 0.38 2.05 0.72
CA ILE A 3 0.86 2.97 -0.33
C ILE A 3 0.31 2.68 -1.74
N GLY A 4 -0.32 1.52 -1.95
CA GLY A 4 -1.03 1.19 -3.19
C GLY A 4 -2.51 1.61 -3.21
N GLY A 5 -2.99 2.38 -2.22
CA GLY A 5 -4.36 2.88 -2.16
C GLY A 5 -4.42 4.41 -2.15
N GLY A 6 -5.42 4.96 -1.45
CA GLY A 6 -5.58 6.39 -1.24
C GLY A 6 -6.26 6.70 0.10
N CYS A 7 -6.13 7.95 0.55
CA CYS A 7 -6.63 8.37 1.84
C CYS A 7 -7.18 9.80 1.86
N ILE A 8 -7.88 10.09 2.96
CA ILE A 8 -8.41 11.41 3.27
C ILE A 8 -7.86 11.81 4.62
N PHE A 9 -7.20 12.97 4.68
CA PHE A 9 -6.85 13.60 5.94
C PHE A 9 -7.84 14.71 6.27
N ILE A 10 -8.32 14.72 7.52
CA ILE A 10 -9.02 15.86 8.10
C ILE A 10 -8.10 16.44 9.17
N ILE A 11 -7.62 17.66 8.96
CA ILE A 11 -6.57 18.28 9.78
C ILE A 11 -7.12 19.56 10.39
N TYR A 12 -7.16 19.62 11.72
CA TYR A 12 -7.44 20.87 12.42
C TYR A 12 -6.13 21.58 12.79
N SER A 13 -5.93 22.78 12.26
CA SER A 13 -4.79 23.62 12.63
C SER A 13 -5.20 24.60 13.72
N ARG A 14 -4.77 24.34 14.96
CA ARG A 14 -5.02 25.23 16.10
C ARG A 14 -4.46 26.64 15.87
N LYS A 15 -3.24 26.73 15.32
CA LYS A 15 -2.59 28.03 15.02
C LYS A 15 -3.42 28.88 14.05
N ARG A 16 -4.06 28.24 13.06
CA ARG A 16 -4.88 28.91 12.05
C ARG A 16 -6.36 28.97 12.43
N GLY A 17 -6.77 28.32 13.52
CA GLY A 17 -8.17 28.22 13.95
C GLY A 17 -9.10 27.55 12.91
N LYS A 18 -8.57 26.69 12.03
CA LYS A 18 -9.29 26.19 10.84
C LYS A 18 -9.05 24.70 10.60
N ALA A 19 -10.08 24.02 10.10
CA ALA A 19 -10.00 22.67 9.57
C ALA A 19 -9.70 22.66 8.07
N TYR A 20 -8.92 21.67 7.64
CA TYR A 20 -8.50 21.42 6.27
C TYR A 20 -8.80 19.97 5.91
N SER A 21 -9.02 19.72 4.63
CA SER A 21 -9.10 18.38 4.08
C SER A 21 -8.08 18.19 2.97
N ILE A 22 -7.40 17.05 2.98
CA ILE A 22 -6.61 16.55 1.85
C ILE A 22 -7.35 15.30 1.37
N VAL A 23 -7.75 15.29 0.10
CA VAL A 23 -8.50 14.18 -0.51
C VAL A 23 -7.65 13.61 -1.63
N GLU A 24 -6.85 12.59 -1.31
CA GLU A 24 -6.10 11.81 -2.29
C GLU A 24 -6.63 10.37 -2.28
N ARG A 25 -7.94 10.27 -2.50
CA ARG A 25 -8.58 9.00 -2.85
C ARG A 25 -8.10 8.57 -4.22
N GLU A 26 -8.08 7.27 -4.47
CA GLU A 26 -7.74 6.72 -5.77
C GLU A 26 -8.65 7.29 -6.88
N SER A 27 -8.08 7.51 -8.06
CA SER A 27 -8.80 7.98 -9.24
C SER A 27 -8.86 6.90 -10.32
N ALA A 28 -9.95 6.88 -11.10
CA ALA A 28 -10.05 5.96 -12.23
C ALA A 28 -8.92 6.24 -13.24
N PRO A 29 -8.21 5.20 -13.73
CA PRO A 29 -7.23 5.35 -14.80
C PRO A 29 -7.81 6.08 -16.03
N LEU A 30 -6.97 6.79 -16.79
CA LEU A 30 -7.43 7.55 -17.97
C LEU A 30 -8.10 6.69 -19.04
N SER A 31 -7.78 5.41 -19.11
CA SER A 31 -8.37 4.43 -20.05
C SER A 31 -9.71 3.84 -19.55
N SER A 32 -10.14 4.15 -18.33
CA SER A 32 -11.40 3.67 -17.78
C SER A 32 -12.62 4.21 -18.53
N ASN A 33 -13.69 3.43 -18.57
CA ASN A 33 -14.95 3.83 -19.21
C ASN A 33 -16.16 3.22 -18.47
N LYS A 34 -17.36 3.74 -18.76
CA LYS A 34 -18.59 3.38 -18.04
C LYS A 34 -18.99 1.91 -18.17
N SER A 35 -18.56 1.22 -19.23
CA SER A 35 -18.99 -0.15 -19.53
C SER A 35 -17.91 -1.21 -19.26
N MET A 36 -16.74 -0.84 -18.74
CA MET A 36 -15.56 -1.73 -18.62
C MET A 36 -15.78 -2.99 -17.76
N PHE A 37 -16.84 -3.02 -16.94
CA PHE A 37 -17.20 -4.17 -16.09
C PHE A 37 -18.53 -4.84 -16.44
N ILE A 38 -19.25 -4.39 -17.47
CA ILE A 38 -20.54 -5.01 -17.85
C ILE A 38 -20.29 -6.44 -18.33
N GLY A 39 -20.91 -7.43 -17.66
CA GLY A 39 -20.71 -8.85 -17.93
C GLY A 39 -19.37 -9.39 -17.42
N LYS A 40 -18.65 -8.61 -16.60
CA LYS A 40 -17.35 -8.92 -16.00
C LYS A 40 -17.27 -8.36 -14.57
N GLU A 41 -18.37 -8.42 -13.82
CA GLU A 41 -18.54 -7.74 -12.54
C GLU A 41 -17.46 -8.14 -11.53
N ASN A 42 -17.04 -9.41 -11.52
CA ASN A 42 -15.97 -9.89 -10.65
C ASN A 42 -14.62 -9.19 -10.89
N MET A 43 -14.36 -8.72 -12.12
CA MET A 43 -13.13 -7.98 -12.46
C MET A 43 -13.10 -6.57 -11.85
N SER A 44 -14.22 -6.09 -11.31
CA SER A 44 -14.25 -4.85 -10.51
C SER A 44 -13.76 -5.05 -9.08
N LEU A 45 -13.65 -6.30 -8.63
CA LEU A 45 -13.21 -6.66 -7.27
C LEU A 45 -11.83 -7.30 -7.26
N ILE A 46 -11.54 -8.13 -8.28
CA ILE A 46 -10.34 -8.98 -8.31
C ILE A 46 -9.60 -8.80 -9.63
N GLY A 47 -8.27 -8.72 -9.52
CA GLY A 47 -7.35 -8.64 -10.65
C GLY A 47 -6.97 -7.19 -11.00
N PRO A 48 -6.07 -7.01 -11.96
CA PRO A 48 -5.49 -5.70 -12.26
C PRO A 48 -6.51 -4.66 -12.73
N LEU A 49 -7.60 -5.09 -13.38
CA LEU A 49 -8.65 -4.19 -13.87
C LEU A 49 -9.41 -3.48 -12.74
N SER A 50 -9.39 -4.02 -11.51
CA SER A 50 -10.00 -3.37 -10.33
C SER A 50 -9.13 -2.29 -9.70
N ILE A 51 -7.87 -2.13 -10.15
CA ILE A 51 -6.93 -1.19 -9.58
C ILE A 51 -7.20 0.23 -10.09
N ALA A 52 -7.44 1.15 -9.15
CA ALA A 52 -7.46 2.59 -9.40
C ALA A 52 -6.08 3.21 -9.12
N THR A 53 -5.85 4.43 -9.62
CA THR A 53 -4.57 5.13 -9.49
C THR A 53 -4.30 5.49 -8.02
N PRO A 54 -3.22 4.99 -7.37
CA PRO A 54 -2.97 5.22 -5.95
C PRO A 54 -2.68 6.69 -5.57
N GLY A 55 -3.37 7.22 -4.55
CA GLY A 55 -3.21 8.60 -4.05
C GLY A 55 -2.49 8.73 -2.70
N GLU A 56 -2.22 7.63 -2.00
CA GLU A 56 -1.78 7.64 -0.60
C GLU A 56 -0.49 8.46 -0.37
N LEU A 57 0.53 8.27 -1.22
CA LEU A 57 1.81 8.96 -1.09
C LEU A 57 1.69 10.46 -1.43
N LEU A 58 0.81 10.84 -2.36
CA LEU A 58 0.49 12.25 -2.63
C LEU A 58 -0.11 12.90 -1.38
N ALA A 59 -1.01 12.21 -0.68
CA ALA A 59 -1.61 12.74 0.54
C ALA A 59 -0.54 12.93 1.62
N TYR A 60 0.40 11.99 1.76
CA TYR A 60 1.49 12.10 2.71
C TYR A 60 2.39 13.30 2.40
N ARG A 61 2.78 13.49 1.13
CA ARG A 61 3.57 14.66 0.72
C ARG A 61 2.84 15.96 1.01
N LYS A 62 1.57 16.10 0.59
CA LYS A 62 0.76 17.32 0.84
C LYS A 62 0.64 17.61 2.33
N ALA A 63 0.33 16.60 3.13
CA ALA A 63 0.23 16.75 4.58
C ALA A 63 1.57 17.18 5.20
N TYR A 64 2.67 16.57 4.75
CA TYR A 64 4.01 16.91 5.22
C TYR A 64 4.42 18.34 4.84
N GLU A 65 4.25 18.74 3.59
CA GLU A 65 4.61 20.07 3.09
C GLU A 65 3.77 21.18 3.75
N GLU A 66 2.47 20.97 3.94
CA GLU A 66 1.57 22.00 4.47
C GLU A 66 1.50 22.07 6.00
N PHE A 67 1.69 20.92 6.68
CA PHE A 67 1.44 20.78 8.13
C PHE A 67 2.57 20.10 8.91
N GLY A 68 3.41 19.30 8.25
CA GLY A 68 4.36 18.39 8.91
C GLY A 68 5.84 18.76 8.86
N GLY A 69 6.22 19.86 8.21
CA GLY A 69 7.61 20.27 7.90
C GLY A 69 8.53 20.64 9.09
N GLY A 70 8.43 19.93 10.22
CA GLY A 70 9.26 20.08 11.41
C GLY A 70 10.24 18.92 11.68
N VAL A 71 10.26 17.89 10.83
CA VAL A 71 11.19 16.75 10.90
C VAL A 71 11.60 16.34 9.48
N PRO A 72 12.77 15.71 9.26
CA PRO A 72 13.15 15.26 7.93
C PRO A 72 12.22 14.15 7.41
N TRP A 73 11.77 14.25 6.16
CA TRP A 73 10.87 13.28 5.49
C TRP A 73 11.28 11.82 5.72
N SER A 74 12.55 11.49 5.51
CA SER A 74 13.09 10.13 5.65
C SER A 74 12.90 9.53 7.05
N THR A 75 12.87 10.37 8.10
CA THR A 75 12.70 9.91 9.48
C THR A 75 11.29 9.36 9.73
N LEU A 76 10.29 9.79 8.96
CA LEU A 76 8.91 9.29 9.06
C LEU A 76 8.79 7.82 8.63
N PHE A 77 9.71 7.35 7.77
CA PHE A 77 9.71 5.98 7.24
C PHE A 77 10.54 5.01 8.09
N THR A 78 11.51 5.53 8.83
CA THR A 78 12.52 4.73 9.53
C THR A 78 11.91 3.69 10.49
N PRO A 79 10.90 4.01 11.32
CA PRO A 79 10.29 3.02 12.22
C PRO A 79 9.63 1.87 11.45
N THR A 80 8.91 2.19 10.38
CA THR A 80 8.18 1.21 9.56
C THR A 80 9.13 0.33 8.76
N ILE A 81 10.22 0.89 8.20
CA ILE A 81 11.27 0.13 7.52
C ILE A 81 11.89 -0.87 8.49
N ARG A 82 12.26 -0.43 9.70
CA ARG A 82 12.82 -1.30 10.73
C ARG A 82 11.85 -2.42 11.12
N LEU A 83 10.56 -2.12 11.23
CA LEU A 83 9.53 -3.11 11.52
C LEU A 83 9.42 -4.17 10.40
N CYS A 84 9.48 -3.73 9.14
CA CYS A 84 9.45 -4.63 7.99
C CYS A 84 10.68 -5.54 7.91
N GLU A 85 11.87 -5.04 8.29
CA GLU A 85 13.14 -5.78 8.26
C GLU A 85 13.32 -6.73 9.44
N LYS A 86 13.06 -6.24 10.66
CA LYS A 86 13.18 -7.05 11.89
C LYS A 86 12.03 -8.04 12.04
N GLY A 87 10.88 -7.69 11.47
CA GLY A 87 9.64 -8.43 11.59
C GLY A 87 8.79 -7.92 12.75
N PHE A 88 7.52 -8.32 12.71
CA PHE A 88 6.52 -7.98 13.72
C PHE A 88 5.63 -9.16 14.01
N GLN A 89 5.03 -9.15 15.21
CA GLN A 89 4.06 -10.14 15.62
C GLN A 89 2.77 -9.94 14.83
N VAL A 90 2.32 -10.99 14.15
CA VAL A 90 1.04 -10.98 13.45
C VAL A 90 -0.07 -10.84 14.48
N SER A 91 -0.87 -9.79 14.33
CA SER A 91 -2.02 -9.53 15.20
C SER A 91 -3.17 -10.49 14.89
N GLN A 92 -4.08 -10.65 15.85
CA GLN A 92 -5.33 -11.41 15.65
C GLN A 92 -6.09 -10.98 14.39
N ALA A 93 -6.21 -9.67 14.15
CA ALA A 93 -6.93 -9.14 12.99
C ALA A 93 -6.25 -9.50 11.65
N LEU A 94 -4.91 -9.44 11.61
CA LEU A 94 -4.16 -9.84 10.42
C LEU A 94 -4.22 -11.36 10.21
N ALA A 95 -4.07 -12.16 11.27
CA ALA A 95 -4.21 -13.62 11.21
C ALA A 95 -5.59 -14.03 10.69
N TYR A 96 -6.65 -13.40 11.20
CA TYR A 96 -8.01 -13.61 10.71
C TYR A 96 -8.13 -13.27 9.23
N ALA A 97 -7.62 -12.11 8.79
CA ALA A 97 -7.66 -11.69 7.40
C ALA A 97 -6.89 -12.66 6.47
N ILE A 98 -5.73 -13.14 6.91
CA ILE A 98 -4.94 -14.16 6.19
C ILE A 98 -5.74 -15.45 6.08
N GLN A 99 -6.34 -15.92 7.18
CA GLN A 99 -7.06 -17.19 7.22
C GLN A 99 -8.28 -17.21 6.29
N ILE A 100 -9.11 -16.16 6.31
CA ILE A 100 -10.30 -16.09 5.42
C ILE A 100 -9.91 -15.94 3.94
N ASN A 101 -8.68 -15.52 3.65
CA ASN A 101 -8.14 -15.37 2.29
C ASN A 101 -7.17 -16.49 1.90
N LYS A 102 -7.04 -17.54 2.73
CA LYS A 102 -5.98 -18.56 2.60
C LYS A 102 -5.90 -19.18 1.21
N GLU A 103 -7.05 -19.55 0.64
CA GLU A 103 -7.10 -20.17 -0.69
C GLU A 103 -6.57 -19.22 -1.78
N ARG A 104 -7.03 -17.97 -1.78
CA ARG A 104 -6.53 -16.94 -2.71
C ARG A 104 -5.04 -16.70 -2.53
N ILE A 105 -4.56 -16.65 -1.29
CA ILE A 105 -3.14 -16.44 -0.96
C ILE A 105 -2.28 -17.59 -1.49
N ILE A 106 -2.71 -18.84 -1.33
CA ILE A 106 -1.92 -20.01 -1.75
C ILE A 106 -1.84 -20.09 -3.28
N ASN A 107 -2.91 -19.68 -3.97
CA ASN A 107 -3.04 -19.75 -5.42
C ASN A 107 -2.43 -18.54 -6.17
N ASP A 108 -2.04 -17.49 -5.45
CA ASP A 108 -1.37 -16.31 -6.01
C ASP A 108 0.12 -16.31 -5.64
N PRO A 109 1.05 -16.41 -6.61
CA PRO A 109 2.48 -16.47 -6.32
C PRO A 109 3.03 -15.29 -5.53
N GLN A 110 2.50 -14.08 -5.77
CA GLN A 110 2.97 -12.85 -5.13
C GLN A 110 2.46 -12.76 -3.69
N LEU A 111 1.19 -13.11 -3.44
CA LEU A 111 0.64 -13.17 -2.09
C LEU A 111 1.24 -14.30 -1.28
N ARG A 112 1.52 -15.44 -1.92
CA ARG A 112 2.17 -16.59 -1.31
C ARG A 112 3.52 -16.21 -0.72
N GLU A 113 4.35 -15.49 -1.48
CA GLU A 113 5.66 -15.02 -1.00
C GLU A 113 5.55 -14.19 0.29
N VAL A 114 4.45 -13.46 0.47
CA VAL A 114 4.24 -12.57 1.61
C VAL A 114 3.60 -13.28 2.81
N PHE A 115 2.60 -14.13 2.57
CA PHE A 115 1.70 -14.61 3.62
C PHE A 115 1.80 -16.11 3.91
N VAL A 116 2.52 -16.88 3.09
CA VAL A 116 2.83 -18.29 3.38
C VAL A 116 4.14 -18.38 4.14
N LYS A 117 4.04 -18.90 5.36
CA LYS A 117 5.16 -19.13 6.28
C LYS A 117 5.97 -20.37 5.89
N ASN A 118 5.30 -21.42 5.43
CA ASN A 118 5.94 -22.64 4.95
C ASN A 118 5.35 -23.09 3.60
N ASN A 119 6.19 -23.02 2.56
CA ASN A 119 5.80 -23.36 1.19
C ASN A 119 5.56 -24.86 0.97
N LEU A 120 6.14 -25.75 1.77
CA LEU A 120 5.93 -27.20 1.60
C LEU A 120 4.56 -27.63 2.14
N THR A 121 4.09 -26.98 3.21
CA THR A 121 2.84 -27.32 3.90
C THR A 121 1.68 -26.38 3.56
N ASN A 122 1.95 -25.31 2.80
CA ASN A 122 1.01 -24.20 2.60
C ASN A 122 0.50 -23.60 3.92
N GLU A 123 1.35 -23.63 4.95
CA GLU A 123 1.06 -23.00 6.23
C GLU A 123 1.18 -21.49 6.07
N VAL A 124 0.08 -20.78 6.35
CA VAL A 124 0.05 -19.32 6.39
C VAL A 124 0.43 -18.82 7.79
N TYR A 125 0.81 -17.54 7.91
CA TYR A 125 1.09 -16.96 9.21
C TYR A 125 -0.14 -16.92 10.13
N HIS A 126 0.06 -17.26 11.41
CA HIS A 126 -0.93 -17.20 12.47
C HIS A 126 -0.65 -16.06 13.44
N GLU A 127 -1.59 -15.79 14.34
CA GLU A 127 -1.40 -14.81 15.42
C GLU A 127 -0.16 -15.17 16.27
N GLY A 128 0.66 -14.18 16.59
CA GLY A 128 1.89 -14.37 17.35
C GLY A 128 3.05 -14.99 16.55
N ASP A 129 2.87 -15.25 15.26
CA ASP A 129 4.02 -15.51 14.39
C ASP A 129 4.78 -14.21 14.08
N THR A 130 6.08 -14.31 13.85
CA THR A 130 6.90 -13.19 13.38
C THR A 130 6.93 -13.15 11.86
N MET A 131 6.31 -12.13 11.27
CA MET A 131 6.30 -11.89 9.81
C MET A 131 7.22 -10.74 9.43
N LYS A 132 7.95 -10.87 8.32
CA LYS A 132 8.80 -9.81 7.72
C LYS A 132 8.22 -9.32 6.40
N ARG A 133 8.55 -8.09 6.00
CA ARG A 133 8.08 -7.45 4.75
C ARG A 133 9.26 -6.82 4.00
N ILE A 134 10.25 -7.63 3.64
CA ILE A 134 11.55 -7.16 3.11
C ILE A 134 11.42 -6.37 1.79
N LYS A 135 10.59 -6.83 0.85
CA LYS A 135 10.35 -6.10 -0.42
C LYS A 135 9.73 -4.72 -0.15
N LEU A 136 8.74 -4.65 0.73
CA LEU A 136 8.13 -3.39 1.14
C LEU A 136 9.15 -2.47 1.85
N ALA A 137 10.05 -3.01 2.70
CA ALA A 137 11.11 -2.23 3.32
C ALA A 137 12.01 -1.55 2.27
N LYS A 138 12.39 -2.28 1.22
CA LYS A 138 13.18 -1.73 0.10
C LYS A 138 12.43 -0.62 -0.62
N THR A 139 11.16 -0.83 -0.95
CA THR A 139 10.30 0.19 -1.58
C THR A 139 10.18 1.44 -0.72
N LEU A 140 9.89 1.27 0.58
CA LEU A 140 9.77 2.40 1.52
C LEU A 140 11.10 3.13 1.71
N ARG A 141 12.24 2.42 1.69
CA ARG A 141 13.57 3.02 1.75
C ARG A 141 13.82 3.93 0.55
N ARG A 142 13.57 3.45 -0.66
CA ARG A 142 13.67 4.25 -1.89
C ARG A 142 12.80 5.51 -1.83
N ILE A 143 11.52 5.37 -1.47
CA ILE A 143 10.60 6.51 -1.30
C ILE A 143 11.11 7.50 -0.24
N SER A 144 11.75 7.00 0.83
CA SER A 144 12.27 7.85 1.90
C SER A 144 13.53 8.63 1.51
N GLU A 145 14.35 8.10 0.60
CA GLU A 145 15.64 8.66 0.18
C GLU A 145 15.53 9.49 -1.11
N GLU A 146 14.75 9.02 -2.08
CA GLU A 146 14.63 9.60 -3.42
C GLU A 146 13.35 10.44 -3.58
N GLY A 147 12.44 10.40 -2.60
CA GLY A 147 11.14 11.09 -2.63
C GLY A 147 10.04 10.28 -3.33
N ILE A 148 8.82 10.80 -3.32
CA ILE A 148 7.66 10.06 -3.88
C ILE A 148 7.60 10.09 -5.41
N ASP A 149 8.35 10.96 -6.07
CA ASP A 149 8.27 11.12 -7.52
C ASP A 149 8.76 9.88 -8.27
N ILE A 150 9.60 9.04 -7.65
CA ILE A 150 9.97 7.73 -8.23
C ILE A 150 8.75 6.81 -8.43
N PHE A 151 7.70 6.97 -7.61
CA PHE A 151 6.48 6.17 -7.68
C PHE A 151 5.51 6.70 -8.75
N TYR A 152 5.46 8.01 -8.95
CA TYR A 152 4.49 8.65 -9.85
C TYR A 152 5.04 8.98 -11.25
N ASN A 153 6.35 9.24 -11.33
CA ASN A 153 7.04 9.73 -12.54
C ASN A 153 8.40 9.06 -12.74
N GLY A 154 8.63 7.88 -12.13
CA GLY A 154 9.92 7.19 -12.18
C GLY A 154 9.80 5.68 -12.29
N ASP A 155 10.94 5.02 -12.13
CA ASP A 155 11.12 3.59 -12.40
C ASP A 155 10.28 2.69 -11.48
N LEU A 156 9.97 3.11 -10.25
CA LEU A 156 9.07 2.38 -9.37
C LEU A 156 7.63 2.42 -9.91
N GLY A 157 7.22 3.55 -10.49
CA GLY A 157 5.95 3.67 -11.22
C GLY A 157 5.90 2.76 -12.44
N ASP A 158 6.99 2.71 -13.23
CA ASP A 158 7.08 1.82 -14.40
C ASP A 158 6.96 0.34 -14.00
N GLN A 159 7.57 -0.06 -12.88
CA GLN A 159 7.43 -1.42 -12.34
C GLN A 159 5.98 -1.72 -11.96
N VAL A 160 5.28 -0.79 -11.32
CA VAL A 160 3.85 -0.95 -10.98
C VAL A 160 3.00 -1.08 -12.23
N ILE A 161 3.23 -0.24 -13.25
CA ILE A 161 2.50 -0.30 -14.52
C ILE A 161 2.73 -1.65 -15.21
N HIS A 162 3.99 -2.11 -15.25
CA HIS A 162 4.33 -3.40 -15.84
C HIS A 162 3.61 -4.57 -15.15
N GLU A 163 3.59 -4.59 -13.82
CA GLU A 163 2.89 -5.62 -13.05
C GLU A 163 1.36 -5.58 -13.21
N ILE A 164 0.77 -4.39 -13.39
CA ILE A 164 -0.68 -4.26 -13.62
C ILE A 164 -1.08 -4.73 -15.02
N GLN A 165 -0.20 -4.61 -16.00
CA GLN A 165 -0.49 -4.92 -17.41
C GLN A 165 -0.25 -6.38 -17.80
N ASN A 166 0.51 -7.13 -17.01
CA ASN A 166 0.81 -8.55 -17.23
C ASN A 166 -0.11 -9.48 -16.45
#